data_AF-Q9GKX9-F1
#
_entry.id   AF-Q9GKX9-F1
#
_cell.length_a   1.000
_cell.length_b   1.000
_cell.length_c   1.000
_cell.angle_alpha   90.00
_cell.angle_beta   90.00
_cell.angle_gamma   90.00
#
_symmetry.space_group_name_H-M   'P 1'
#
loop_
_entity.id
_entity.type
_entity.pdbx_description
1 polymer ?
#
loop_
_entity_poly.entity_id
_entity_poly.type
_entity_poly.pdbx_seq_one_letter_code
_entity_poly.pdbx_strand_id
1 'polypeptide(L)'
;VNYYIFTDRPADVPQVPLGEGRQVVVLEVRNYSRWQDISMHRMEMIRNFSQQRFLHEVDYLVCVDVDMKFSDHVGVEILAPLFGTLHPGFYAAPRQSFTYERRPLSQAYIPRDEGDFYYAGGFFGGSVPEVQRLTTACHQAMVADKAKGIEA
;
A
#
# COMPACT_ATOMS: atom_id res chain seq x y z
N VAL A 1 0.99 18.36 5.96
CA VAL A 1 0.59 17.06 5.33
C VAL A 1 0.82 17.17 3.84
N ASN A 2 1.60 16.26 3.28
CA ASN A 2 1.82 16.18 1.83
C ASN A 2 0.97 15.05 1.27
N TYR A 3 0.05 15.37 0.36
CA TYR A 3 -0.74 14.39 -0.36
C TYR A 3 -0.06 14.06 -1.69
N TYR A 4 0.32 12.80 -1.90
CA TYR A 4 0.91 12.35 -3.15
C TYR A 4 -0.14 11.61 -3.97
N ILE A 5 -0.58 12.21 -5.07
CA ILE A 5 -1.61 11.66 -5.96
C ILE A 5 -0.92 11.03 -7.17
N PHE A 6 -0.91 9.70 -7.22
CA PHE A 6 -0.44 8.95 -8.37
C PHE A 6 -1.55 8.83 -9.41
N THR A 7 -1.34 9.31 -10.63
CA THR A 7 -2.37 9.24 -11.67
C THR A 7 -1.77 9.23 -13.08
N ASP A 8 -2.45 8.59 -14.02
CA ASP A 8 -2.19 8.67 -15.47
C ASP A 8 -2.87 9.88 -16.12
N ARG A 9 -3.67 10.63 -15.37
CA ARG A 9 -4.45 11.78 -15.85
C ARG A 9 -4.30 12.98 -14.90
N PRO A 10 -3.14 13.66 -14.89
CA PRO A 10 -2.88 14.80 -13.99
C PRO A 10 -3.91 15.92 -14.09
N ALA A 11 -4.47 16.14 -15.29
CA ALA A 11 -5.48 17.16 -15.54
C ALA A 11 -6.85 16.86 -14.87
N ASP A 12 -7.11 15.59 -14.53
CA ASP A 12 -8.37 15.16 -13.91
C ASP A 12 -8.32 15.29 -12.38
N VAL A 13 -7.17 15.65 -11.80
CA VAL A 13 -7.04 15.82 -10.34
C VAL A 13 -7.83 17.06 -9.90
N PRO A 14 -8.85 16.91 -9.03
CA PRO A 14 -9.70 18.01 -8.64
C PRO A 14 -8.93 19.04 -7.80
N GLN A 15 -9.26 20.32 -8.01
CA GLN A 15 -8.77 21.41 -7.17
C GLN A 15 -9.56 21.42 -5.86
N VAL A 16 -8.91 21.00 -4.77
CA VAL A 16 -9.51 20.93 -3.43
C VAL A 16 -8.90 22.02 -2.55
N PRO A 17 -9.70 22.87 -1.89
CA PRO A 17 -9.19 23.83 -0.91
C PRO A 17 -8.48 23.10 0.23
N LEU A 18 -7.25 23.51 0.54
CA LEU A 18 -6.43 22.91 1.59
C LEU A 18 -6.27 23.88 2.76
N GLY A 19 -6.30 23.33 3.97
CA GLY A 19 -5.89 24.07 5.17
C GLY A 19 -4.39 24.38 5.20
N GLU A 20 -3.98 25.28 6.08
CA GLU A 20 -2.58 25.70 6.23
C GLU A 20 -1.63 24.51 6.46
N GLY A 21 -0.43 24.57 5.86
CA GLY A 21 0.59 23.51 5.97
C GLY A 21 0.25 22.20 5.27
N ARG A 22 -0.74 22.21 4.35
CA ARG A 22 -1.13 21.05 3.54
C ARG A 22 -0.92 21.34 2.06
N GLN A 23 -0.45 20.35 1.31
CA GLN A 23 -0.21 20.47 -0.13
C GLN A 23 -0.55 19.17 -0.86
N VAL A 24 -0.92 19.29 -2.13
CA VAL A 24 -1.10 18.18 -3.06
C VAL A 24 0.05 18.20 -4.06
N VAL A 25 0.68 17.04 -4.24
CA VAL A 25 1.73 16.77 -5.21
C VAL A 25 1.21 15.70 -6.16
N VAL A 26 1.03 16.07 -7.42
CA VAL A 26 0.59 15.13 -8.47
C VAL A 26 1.81 14.44 -9.07
N LEU A 27 1.77 13.12 -9.10
CA LEU A 27 2.82 12.26 -9.64
C LEU A 27 2.25 11.49 -10.84
N GLU A 28 2.67 11.87 -12.04
CA GLU A 28 2.24 11.19 -13.25
C GLU A 28 2.85 9.79 -13.34
N VAL A 29 2.00 8.79 -13.56
CA VAL A 29 2.41 7.38 -13.70
C VAL A 29 1.69 6.72 -14.86
N ARG A 30 2.31 5.68 -15.42
CA ARG A 30 1.68 4.92 -16.51
C ARG A 30 0.46 4.15 -16.01
N ASN A 31 -0.53 4.00 -16.88
CA ASN A 31 -1.66 3.11 -16.66
C ASN A 31 -1.32 1.66 -17.08
N TYR A 32 -2.07 0.70 -16.57
CA TYR A 32 -2.02 -0.72 -16.96
C TYR A 32 -3.42 -1.20 -17.37
N SER A 33 -3.49 -2.20 -18.24
CA SER A 33 -4.77 -2.68 -18.77
C SER A 33 -5.57 -3.53 -17.77
N ARG A 34 -4.91 -4.19 -16.81
CA ARG A 34 -5.55 -5.02 -15.78
C ARG A 34 -5.56 -4.28 -14.44
N TRP A 35 -6.70 -4.30 -13.75
CA TRP A 35 -6.82 -3.67 -12.42
C TRP A 35 -5.89 -4.33 -11.38
N GLN A 36 -5.62 -5.64 -11.52
CA GLN A 36 -4.66 -6.36 -10.68
C GLN A 36 -3.26 -5.77 -10.83
N ASP A 37 -2.83 -5.52 -12.07
CA ASP A 37 -1.52 -4.91 -12.35
C ASP A 37 -1.46 -3.50 -11.78
N ILE A 38 -2.53 -2.69 -11.93
CA ILE A 38 -2.63 -1.35 -11.31
C ILE A 38 -2.42 -1.45 -9.79
N SER A 39 -3.12 -2.38 -9.12
CA SER A 39 -3.03 -2.54 -7.66
C SER A 39 -1.64 -3.01 -7.21
N MET A 40 -1.07 -4.01 -7.88
CA MET A 40 0.24 -4.57 -7.57
C MET A 40 1.39 -3.58 -7.83
N HIS A 41 1.33 -2.82 -8.92
CA HIS A 41 2.38 -1.85 -9.25
C HIS A 41 2.50 -0.69 -8.25
N ARG A 42 1.51 -0.49 -7.36
CA ARG A 42 1.63 0.46 -6.25
C ARG A 42 2.89 0.22 -5.40
N MET A 43 3.24 -1.03 -5.14
CA MET A 43 4.43 -1.37 -4.36
C MET A 43 5.71 -0.90 -5.06
N GLU A 44 5.79 -1.07 -6.39
CA GLU A 44 6.90 -0.53 -7.18
C GLU A 44 6.94 0.99 -7.18
N MET A 45 5.80 1.65 -7.35
CA MET A 45 5.75 3.10 -7.39
C MET A 45 6.18 3.70 -6.05
N ILE A 46 5.61 3.20 -4.95
CA ILE A 46 5.94 3.68 -3.61
C ILE A 46 7.43 3.46 -3.31
N ARG A 47 8.00 2.28 -3.62
CA ARG A 47 9.44 2.03 -3.39
C ARG A 47 10.33 3.06 -4.11
N ASN A 48 10.01 3.38 -5.36
CA ASN A 48 10.79 4.27 -6.21
C ASN A 48 10.72 5.71 -5.69
N PHE A 49 9.50 6.18 -5.39
CA PHE A 49 9.30 7.53 -4.86
C PHE A 49 9.77 7.70 -3.41
N SER A 50 9.84 6.61 -2.62
CA SER A 50 10.52 6.66 -1.32
C SER A 50 11.96 7.10 -1.46
N GLN A 51 12.71 6.54 -2.42
CA GLN A 51 14.10 6.91 -2.68
C GLN A 51 14.23 8.29 -3.33
N GLN A 52 13.39 8.58 -4.31
CA GLN A 52 13.52 9.79 -5.13
C GLN A 52 13.04 11.05 -4.41
N ARG A 53 12.13 10.90 -3.43
CA ARG A 53 11.35 12.01 -2.91
C ARG A 53 11.05 11.91 -1.42
N PHE A 54 10.36 10.84 -0.98
CA PHE A 54 9.74 10.84 0.34
C PHE A 54 10.75 10.90 1.49
N LEU A 55 11.94 10.30 1.32
CA LEU A 55 13.04 10.38 2.31
C LEU A 55 13.47 11.81 2.64
N HIS A 56 13.19 12.78 1.77
CA HIS A 56 13.58 14.17 1.92
C HIS A 56 12.40 15.10 2.23
N GLU A 57 11.16 14.60 2.18
CA GLU A 57 9.96 15.43 2.28
C GLU A 57 9.06 15.10 3.48
N VAL A 58 9.09 13.87 3.99
CA VAL A 58 8.21 13.42 5.08
C VAL A 58 8.89 12.41 6.01
N ASP A 59 8.47 12.38 7.27
CA ASP A 59 8.95 11.39 8.25
C ASP A 59 8.23 10.04 8.12
N TYR A 60 6.93 10.08 7.82
CA TYR A 60 6.05 8.92 7.74
C TYR A 60 5.24 8.92 6.44
N LEU A 61 4.96 7.73 5.92
CA LEU A 61 4.04 7.48 4.82
C LEU A 61 2.83 6.71 5.32
N VAL A 62 1.66 7.14 4.83
CA VAL A 62 0.39 6.44 4.97
C VAL A 62 -0.11 6.14 3.56
N CYS A 63 -0.21 4.86 3.22
CA CYS A 63 -0.57 4.36 1.90
C CYS A 63 -1.98 3.80 1.96
N VAL A 64 -2.90 4.39 1.20
CA VAL A 64 -4.33 4.06 1.25
C VAL A 64 -4.95 3.90 -0.14
N ASP A 65 -6.01 3.10 -0.22
CA ASP A 65 -6.86 3.03 -1.41
C ASP A 65 -7.71 4.32 -1.57
N VAL A 66 -7.97 4.69 -2.82
CA VAL A 66 -8.62 5.97 -3.17
C VAL A 66 -10.14 5.91 -3.16
N ASP A 67 -10.74 4.71 -3.24
CA ASP A 67 -12.18 4.45 -3.18
C ASP A 67 -12.73 4.49 -1.74
N MET A 68 -12.12 5.32 -0.90
CA MET A 68 -12.40 5.47 0.52
C MET A 68 -12.75 6.90 0.89
N LYS A 69 -13.37 7.09 2.06
CA LYS A 69 -13.58 8.41 2.67
C LYS A 69 -13.23 8.38 4.16
N PHE A 70 -12.56 9.43 4.63
CA PHE A 70 -12.42 9.65 6.08
C PHE A 70 -13.78 10.05 6.64
N SER A 71 -14.26 9.28 7.62
CA SER A 71 -15.57 9.54 8.27
C SER A 71 -15.44 10.03 9.72
N ASP A 72 -14.24 9.92 10.29
CA ASP A 72 -13.89 10.38 11.63
C ASP A 72 -12.37 10.66 11.69
N HIS A 73 -11.87 11.04 12.87
CA HIS A 73 -10.48 11.34 13.14
C HIS A 73 -9.53 10.18 12.78
N VAL A 74 -8.46 10.52 12.07
CA VAL A 74 -7.26 9.70 11.84
C VAL A 74 -6.07 10.63 12.00
N GLY A 75 -5.27 10.42 13.03
CA GLY A 75 -4.19 11.30 13.42
C GLY A 75 -2.89 10.58 13.72
N VAL A 76 -2.11 11.17 14.61
CA VAL A 76 -0.76 10.70 14.94
C VAL A 76 -0.75 9.37 15.70
N GLU A 77 -1.90 8.93 16.22
CA GLU A 77 -2.04 7.66 16.95
C GLU A 77 -1.71 6.43 16.11
N ILE A 78 -1.75 6.53 14.77
CA ILE A 78 -1.38 5.43 13.86
C ILE A 78 0.12 5.42 13.53
N LEU A 79 0.86 6.48 13.86
CA LEU A 79 2.26 6.61 13.46
C LEU A 79 3.13 5.68 14.28
N ALA A 80 3.77 4.75 13.59
CA ALA A 80 4.71 3.77 14.12
C ALA A 80 5.80 3.52 13.07
N PRO A 81 6.93 2.87 13.42
CA PRO A 81 7.94 2.48 12.44
C PRO A 81 7.32 1.72 11.26
N LEU A 82 6.40 0.79 11.54
CA LEU A 82 5.60 0.06 10.57
C LEU A 82 4.23 -0.27 11.18
N PHE A 83 3.15 -0.10 10.41
CA PHE A 83 1.81 -0.52 10.81
C PHE A 83 1.06 -1.18 9.65
N GLY A 84 0.17 -2.11 10.01
CA GLY A 84 -0.85 -2.69 9.13
C GLY A 84 -2.22 -2.55 9.77
N THR A 85 -3.27 -2.60 8.95
CA THR A 85 -4.65 -2.45 9.41
C THR A 85 -5.37 -3.79 9.38
N LEU A 86 -6.10 -4.15 10.44
CA LEU A 86 -6.94 -5.36 10.45
C LEU A 86 -8.01 -5.26 9.36
N HIS A 87 -8.11 -6.29 8.53
CA HIS A 87 -9.15 -6.30 7.50
C HIS A 87 -10.53 -6.47 8.15
N PRO A 88 -11.53 -5.61 7.82
CA PRO A 88 -12.83 -5.61 8.48
C PRO A 88 -13.63 -6.91 8.28
N GLY A 89 -13.37 -7.64 7.19
CA GLY A 89 -13.98 -8.96 6.94
C GLY A 89 -13.40 -10.12 7.76
N PHE A 90 -12.24 -9.94 8.41
CA PHE A 90 -11.49 -11.05 9.02
C PHE A 90 -11.00 -10.80 10.45
N TYR A 91 -11.20 -9.60 11.02
CA TYR A 91 -10.64 -9.24 12.33
C TYR A 91 -11.01 -10.19 13.49
N ALA A 92 -12.16 -10.87 13.39
CA ALA A 92 -12.62 -11.87 14.36
C ALA A 92 -12.59 -13.31 13.84
N ALA A 93 -12.12 -13.52 12.61
CA ALA A 93 -12.09 -14.84 11.99
C ALA A 93 -10.89 -15.67 12.51
N PRO A 94 -11.02 -17.00 12.62
CA PRO A 94 -9.88 -17.85 12.92
C PRO A 94 -8.90 -17.86 11.74
N ARG A 95 -7.59 -18.03 12.02
CA ARG A 95 -6.53 -17.94 10.99
C ARG A 95 -6.71 -18.89 9.81
N GLN A 96 -7.38 -20.03 10.02
CA GLN A 96 -7.65 -21.01 8.97
C GLN A 96 -8.63 -20.49 7.91
N SER A 97 -9.43 -19.47 8.26
CA SER A 97 -10.38 -18.80 7.36
C SER A 97 -9.76 -17.62 6.61
N PHE A 98 -8.55 -17.18 6.99
CA PHE A 98 -7.87 -16.11 6.28
C PHE A 98 -7.57 -16.51 4.84
N THR A 99 -7.87 -15.62 3.91
CA THR A 99 -7.63 -15.77 2.46
C THR A 99 -6.20 -15.39 2.11
N TYR A 100 -5.22 -15.91 2.85
CA TYR A 100 -3.82 -15.89 2.41
C TYR A 100 -3.65 -16.79 1.19
N GLU A 101 -2.60 -16.55 0.42
CA GLU A 101 -2.16 -17.47 -0.61
C GLU A 101 -1.75 -18.81 0.01
N ARG A 102 -2.27 -19.92 -0.53
CA ARG A 102 -2.10 -21.28 0.00
C ARG A 102 -1.34 -22.20 -0.95
N ARG A 103 -0.98 -21.73 -2.15
CA ARG A 103 -0.14 -22.43 -3.12
C ARG A 103 1.33 -22.27 -2.73
N PRO A 104 2.04 -23.34 -2.32
CA PRO A 104 3.42 -23.25 -1.84
C PRO A 104 4.44 -22.75 -2.85
N LEU A 105 4.07 -22.67 -4.14
CA LEU A 105 4.92 -22.16 -5.20
C LEU A 105 5.02 -20.62 -5.20
N SER A 106 4.02 -19.94 -4.63
CA SER A 106 4.00 -18.47 -4.51
C SER A 106 4.89 -17.99 -3.37
N GLN A 107 5.52 -16.83 -3.54
CA GLN A 107 6.23 -16.11 -2.48
C GLN A 107 5.30 -15.57 -1.38
N ALA A 108 4.00 -15.46 -1.64
CA ALA A 108 3.00 -15.03 -0.66
C ALA A 108 2.40 -16.18 0.17
N TYR A 109 2.90 -17.40 0.00
CA TYR A 109 2.38 -18.59 0.69
C TYR A 109 2.47 -18.46 2.21
N ILE A 110 1.34 -18.69 2.89
CA ILE A 110 1.28 -18.82 4.36
C ILE A 110 0.60 -20.16 4.71
N PRO A 111 1.21 -21.01 5.55
CA PRO A 111 0.59 -22.24 6.08
C PRO A 111 -0.70 -22.00 6.87
N ARG A 112 -1.54 -23.04 7.02
CA ARG A 112 -2.86 -22.90 7.70
C ARG A 112 -2.77 -22.72 9.20
N ASP A 113 -1.67 -23.13 9.80
CA ASP A 113 -1.36 -23.05 11.22
C ASP A 113 -0.62 -21.77 11.61
N GLU A 114 -0.12 -21.01 10.63
CA GLU A 114 0.57 -19.73 10.78
C GLU A 114 -0.33 -18.51 10.54
N GLY A 115 0.14 -17.34 11.00
CA GLY A 115 -0.50 -16.03 10.81
C GLY A 115 -1.19 -15.49 12.07
N ASP A 116 -0.88 -14.24 12.40
CA ASP A 116 -1.47 -13.51 13.52
C ASP A 116 -2.79 -12.86 13.12
N PHE A 117 -2.78 -12.06 12.05
CA PHE A 117 -3.91 -11.28 11.58
C PHE A 117 -3.97 -11.20 10.05
N TYR A 118 -5.17 -11.09 9.50
CA TYR A 118 -5.35 -10.76 8.09
C TYR A 118 -5.37 -9.24 7.89
N TYR A 119 -4.28 -8.70 7.34
CA TYR A 119 -4.12 -7.26 7.12
C TYR A 119 -4.73 -6.80 5.80
N ALA A 120 -5.32 -5.60 5.80
CA ALA A 120 -5.86 -4.98 4.61
C ALA A 120 -4.76 -4.37 3.72
N GLY A 121 -4.78 -4.67 2.42
CA GLY A 121 -3.84 -4.07 1.45
C GLY A 121 -4.11 -2.59 1.15
N GLY A 122 -5.27 -2.08 1.56
CA GLY A 122 -5.73 -0.71 1.30
C GLY A 122 -5.43 0.30 2.40
N PHE A 123 -4.76 -0.09 3.49
CA PHE A 123 -4.31 0.86 4.53
C PHE A 123 -3.12 0.28 5.31
N PHE A 124 -1.93 0.76 4.98
CA PHE A 124 -0.68 0.45 5.68
C PHE A 124 0.22 1.68 5.70
N GLY A 125 1.31 1.63 6.45
CA GLY A 125 2.26 2.72 6.47
C GLY A 125 3.34 2.54 7.51
N GLY A 126 4.08 3.62 7.76
CA GLY A 126 5.20 3.60 8.67
C GLY A 126 6.17 4.73 8.38
N SER A 127 7.35 4.67 9.01
CA SER A 127 8.47 5.53 8.63
C SER A 127 8.86 5.28 7.17
N VAL A 128 9.38 6.29 6.47
CA VAL A 128 9.78 6.15 5.06
C VAL A 128 10.72 4.95 4.82
N PRO A 129 11.75 4.68 5.64
CA PRO A 129 12.63 3.53 5.45
C PRO A 129 11.90 2.19 5.56
N GLU A 130 10.98 2.04 6.51
CA GLU A 130 10.21 0.79 6.69
C GLU A 130 9.20 0.57 5.57
N VAL A 131 8.52 1.62 5.13
CA VAL A 131 7.62 1.55 3.98
C VAL A 131 8.39 1.21 2.70
N GLN A 132 9.57 1.78 2.51
CA GLN A 132 10.46 1.41 1.41
C GLN A 132 10.85 -0.07 1.47
N ARG A 133 11.21 -0.60 2.65
CA ARG A 133 11.55 -2.02 2.84
C ARG A 133 10.37 -2.92 2.50
N LEU A 134 9.19 -2.64 3.06
CA LEU A 134 7.97 -3.40 2.81
C LEU A 134 7.64 -3.43 1.32
N THR A 135 7.56 -2.27 0.69
CA THR A 135 7.16 -2.16 -0.72
C THR A 135 8.19 -2.75 -1.68
N THR A 136 9.48 -2.68 -1.34
CA THR A 136 10.55 -3.38 -2.07
C THR A 136 10.38 -4.90 -1.99
N ALA A 137 10.19 -5.44 -0.78
CA ALA A 137 10.02 -6.88 -0.58
C ALA A 137 8.77 -7.41 -1.29
N CYS A 138 7.63 -6.73 -1.15
CA CYS A 138 6.40 -7.10 -1.85
C CYS A 138 6.58 -7.08 -3.37
N HIS A 139 7.21 -6.03 -3.91
CA HIS A 139 7.46 -5.94 -5.35
C HIS A 139 8.36 -7.08 -5.86
N GLN A 140 9.45 -7.38 -5.15
CA GLN A 140 10.34 -8.49 -5.50
C GLN A 140 9.63 -9.84 -5.47
N ALA A 141 8.77 -10.07 -4.47
CA ALA A 141 7.94 -11.27 -4.37
C ALA A 141 6.98 -11.41 -5.55
N MET A 142 6.29 -10.32 -5.94
CA MET A 142 5.40 -10.31 -7.11
C MET A 142 6.14 -10.58 -8.42
N VAL A 143 7.34 -10.03 -8.59
CA VAL A 143 8.19 -10.30 -9.76
C VAL A 143 8.59 -11.77 -9.82
N ALA A 144 8.95 -12.37 -8.68
CA ALA A 144 9.30 -13.79 -8.60
C ALA A 144 8.12 -14.72 -8.91
N ASP A 145 6.91 -14.37 -8.45
CA ASP A 145 5.69 -15.14 -8.76
C ASP A 145 5.33 -15.04 -10.24
N LYS A 146 5.41 -13.83 -10.82
CA LYS A 146 5.19 -13.62 -12.25
C LYS A 146 6.15 -14.45 -13.10
N ALA A 147 7.41 -14.55 -12.70
CA ALA A 147 8.40 -15.39 -13.39
C ALA A 147 8.07 -16.89 -13.36
N LYS A 148 7.27 -17.35 -12.39
CA LYS A 148 6.75 -18.72 -12.28
C LYS A 148 5.36 -18.89 -12.91
N GLY A 149 4.78 -17.84 -13.49
CA GLY A 149 3.41 -17.87 -14.01
C GLY A 149 2.34 -17.95 -12.91
N ILE A 150 2.64 -17.43 -11.72
CA ILE A 150 1.74 -17.39 -10.56
C ILE A 150 1.39 -15.93 -10.26
N GLU A 151 0.15 -15.69 -9.86
CA GLU A 151 -0.34 -14.40 -9.35
C GLU A 151 -1.17 -14.72 -8.12
N ALA A 152 -0.77 -14.19 -6.96
CA ALA A 152 -1.42 -14.42 -5.67
C ALA A 152 -2.78 -13.71 -5.57
#